data_AF-A0A849WRT0-F1
#
_entry.id   AF-A0A849WRT0-F1
#
_cell.length_a   1.000
_cell.length_b   1.000
_cell.length_c   1.000
_cell.angle_alpha   90.00
_cell.angle_beta   90.00
_cell.angle_gamma   90.00
#
_symmetry.space_group_name_H-M   'P 1'
#
loop_
_entity.id
_entity.type
_entity.pdbx_description
1 polymer ?
#
loop_
_entity_poly.entity_id
_entity_poly.type
_entity_poly.pdbx_seq_one_letter_code
_entity_poly.pdbx_strand_id
1 'polypeptide(L)'
;MNQKVYKKGDILFKESDKITHVIFVQSGGVNVCLQRGKKNLDLYQVSTQSILGESFFNGQATHPYTAIATTETKTLEVPLEALKAQFEAGPQLFKMAIKSLTDRLKISLMEMKSSRLEKDSSPCPEDLVAKVFGSIFHTIKHKGSKRKDGYMEIDWLMLRQYSQRIFSESFKRLEQACNILVKLKLANYEVGKAPDNPDGPDEIQKFIVYDLLPIESFFEFYQYYYFKYGKNEILKPDDFTISIVDALLKFAAGKEIDRFGIVSLDFTELLDFVKNEVGIQLNNDHFSRLEQKGCMTKRRTIADVVKLEFEIKELKNILFTWKVLKEIEKWNERGSVDINEKEEKKAKKSENQCPQCAAPVTLQQKFCAECGHALVQNKAS
;
A
#
# COMPACT_ATOMS: atom_id res chain seq x y z
N MET A 1 -32.65 -20.71 23.25
CA MET A 1 -31.19 -20.97 23.27
C MET A 1 -30.93 -22.10 22.28
N ASN A 2 -29.88 -22.01 21.47
CA ASN A 2 -29.60 -22.99 20.43
C ASN A 2 -28.16 -23.52 20.58
N GLN A 3 -27.99 -24.83 20.57
CA GLN A 3 -26.66 -25.44 20.64
C GLN A 3 -26.13 -25.65 19.23
N LYS A 4 -24.90 -25.22 18.96
CA LYS A 4 -24.24 -25.42 17.68
C LYS A 4 -22.86 -26.04 17.84
N VAL A 5 -22.44 -26.78 16.82
CA VAL A 5 -21.11 -27.36 16.73
C VAL A 5 -20.44 -26.78 15.50
N TYR A 6 -19.29 -26.16 15.70
CA TYR A 6 -18.44 -25.56 14.69
C TYR A 6 -17.21 -26.45 14.49
N LYS A 7 -16.84 -26.71 13.23
CA LYS A 7 -15.58 -27.39 12.89
C LYS A 7 -14.43 -26.39 12.94
N LYS A 8 -13.20 -26.91 13.02
CA LYS A 8 -11.99 -26.09 12.91
C LYS A 8 -12.02 -25.28 11.61
N GLY A 9 -11.84 -23.96 11.73
CA GLY A 9 -11.88 -23.00 10.63
C GLY A 9 -13.25 -22.36 10.38
N ASP A 10 -14.32 -22.88 10.99
CA ASP A 10 -15.64 -22.29 10.85
C ASP A 10 -15.69 -20.93 11.55
N ILE A 11 -16.39 -19.99 10.92
CA ILE A 11 -16.58 -18.63 11.42
C ILE A 11 -17.85 -18.59 12.24
N LEU A 12 -17.73 -18.17 13.51
CA LEU A 12 -18.87 -17.98 14.40
C LEU A 12 -19.61 -16.67 14.08
N PHE A 13 -18.85 -15.60 13.82
CA PHE A 13 -19.32 -14.31 13.31
C PHE A 13 -18.15 -13.51 12.73
N LYS A 14 -18.44 -12.56 11.83
CA LYS A 14 -17.44 -11.66 11.24
C LYS A 14 -17.48 -10.25 11.82
N GLU A 15 -16.36 -9.55 11.67
CA GLU A 15 -16.29 -8.11 11.93
C GLU A 15 -17.37 -7.38 11.12
N SER A 16 -18.10 -6.48 11.78
CA SER A 16 -19.24 -5.71 11.26
C SER A 16 -20.56 -6.47 11.04
N ASP A 17 -20.61 -7.78 11.28
CA ASP A 17 -21.88 -8.49 11.29
C ASP A 17 -22.78 -7.98 12.43
N LYS A 18 -24.09 -7.93 12.21
CA LYS A 18 -25.06 -7.58 13.26
C LYS A 18 -24.99 -8.60 14.39
N ILE A 19 -24.93 -8.11 15.62
CA ILE A 19 -25.03 -8.97 16.79
C ILE A 19 -26.48 -9.42 16.89
N THR A 20 -26.70 -10.73 16.79
CA THR A 20 -28.04 -11.35 16.89
C THR A 20 -28.14 -12.28 18.09
N HIS A 21 -27.00 -12.78 18.56
CA HIS A 21 -26.88 -13.72 19.68
C HIS A 21 -25.59 -13.42 20.45
N VAL A 22 -25.57 -13.76 21.74
CA VAL A 22 -24.33 -13.91 22.52
C VAL A 22 -24.00 -15.40 22.57
N ILE A 23 -22.73 -15.72 22.40
CA ILE A 23 -22.25 -17.09 22.23
C ILE A 23 -21.47 -17.50 23.47
N PHE A 24 -21.89 -18.59 24.11
CA PHE A 24 -21.16 -19.22 25.21
C PHE A 24 -20.40 -20.43 24.67
N VAL A 25 -19.09 -20.46 24.87
CA VAL A 25 -18.24 -21.58 24.44
C VAL A 25 -18.32 -22.69 25.48
N GLN A 26 -18.92 -23.83 25.13
CA GLN A 26 -19.10 -24.99 26.02
C GLN A 26 -17.91 -25.95 25.97
N SER A 27 -17.26 -26.08 24.82
CA SER A 27 -16.03 -26.87 24.66
C SER A 27 -15.28 -26.45 23.39
N GLY A 28 -13.97 -26.68 23.34
CA GLY A 28 -13.12 -26.35 22.19
C GLY A 28 -12.40 -25.01 22.35
N GLY A 29 -11.96 -24.44 21.22
CA GLY A 29 -11.21 -23.19 21.16
C GLY A 29 -11.70 -22.28 20.04
N VAL A 30 -11.65 -20.97 20.29
CA VAL A 30 -11.99 -19.93 19.32
C VAL A 30 -10.89 -18.88 19.34
N ASN A 31 -10.44 -18.49 18.15
CA ASN A 31 -9.54 -17.38 17.95
C ASN A 31 -10.34 -16.13 17.59
N VAL A 32 -10.10 -15.06 18.33
CA VAL A 32 -10.69 -13.75 18.06
C VAL A 32 -9.65 -12.92 17.32
N CYS A 33 -9.97 -12.53 16.09
CA CYS A 33 -9.02 -11.92 15.17
C CYS A 33 -9.65 -10.78 14.36
N LEU A 34 -8.78 -9.99 13.74
CA LEU A 34 -9.15 -9.05 12.69
C LEU A 34 -8.80 -9.67 11.33
N GLN A 35 -9.79 -9.78 10.43
CA GLN A 35 -9.53 -10.27 9.07
C GLN A 35 -8.94 -9.13 8.23
N ARG A 36 -7.78 -9.36 7.63
CA ARG A 36 -7.07 -8.39 6.78
C ARG A 36 -6.65 -9.11 5.50
N GLY A 37 -7.47 -8.98 4.45
CA GLY A 37 -7.28 -9.74 3.22
C GLY A 37 -7.32 -11.24 3.48
N LYS A 38 -6.22 -11.94 3.16
CA LYS A 38 -6.06 -13.40 3.38
C LYS A 38 -5.45 -13.78 4.74
N LYS A 39 -5.03 -12.81 5.56
CA LYS A 39 -4.40 -13.07 6.86
C LYS A 39 -5.33 -12.69 8.01
N ASN A 40 -5.25 -13.45 9.09
CA ASN A 40 -5.90 -13.14 10.36
C ASN A 40 -4.86 -12.50 11.28
N LEU A 41 -5.17 -11.33 11.81
CA LEU A 41 -4.40 -10.72 12.89
C LEU A 41 -5.02 -11.16 14.22
N ASP A 42 -4.36 -12.09 14.90
CA ASP A 42 -4.87 -12.70 16.13
C ASP A 42 -4.79 -11.71 17.30
N LEU A 43 -5.93 -11.45 17.93
CA LEU A 43 -6.01 -10.61 19.11
C LEU A 43 -5.76 -11.46 20.36
N TYR A 44 -6.61 -12.48 20.55
CA TYR A 44 -6.55 -13.42 21.67
C TYR A 44 -7.33 -14.70 21.33
N GLN A 45 -7.08 -15.75 22.11
CA GLN A 45 -7.81 -17.01 22.03
C GLN A 45 -8.70 -17.16 23.26
N VAL A 46 -9.89 -17.71 23.05
CA VAL A 46 -10.82 -18.09 24.12
C VAL A 46 -11.08 -19.58 24.08
N SER A 47 -11.42 -20.12 25.25
CA SER A 47 -11.68 -21.54 25.42
C SER A 47 -13.00 -21.75 26.18
N THR A 48 -13.16 -22.89 26.82
CA THR A 48 -14.38 -23.29 27.52
C THR A 48 -14.79 -22.24 28.57
N GLN A 49 -16.10 -22.05 28.77
CA GLN A 49 -16.71 -21.07 29.67
C GLN A 49 -16.50 -19.60 29.29
N SER A 50 -15.96 -19.33 28.09
CA SER A 50 -15.84 -17.96 27.59
C SER A 50 -17.12 -17.48 26.90
N ILE A 51 -17.32 -16.17 26.91
CA ILE A 51 -18.45 -15.49 26.26
C ILE A 51 -17.90 -14.70 25.08
N LEU A 52 -18.62 -14.72 23.96
CA LEU A 52 -18.35 -13.92 22.77
C LEU A 52 -19.61 -13.12 22.38
N GLY A 53 -19.41 -11.90 21.88
CA GLY A 53 -20.53 -10.99 21.55
C GLY A 53 -20.98 -10.16 22.76
N GLU A 54 -20.16 -10.13 23.81
CA GLU A 54 -20.34 -9.33 25.02
C GLU A 54 -20.35 -7.82 24.74
N SER A 55 -19.84 -7.38 23.58
CA SER A 55 -19.95 -5.99 23.11
C SER A 55 -21.39 -5.48 23.03
N PHE A 56 -22.38 -6.39 22.96
CA PHE A 56 -23.80 -6.07 23.11
C PHE A 56 -24.09 -5.32 24.42
N PHE A 57 -23.49 -5.71 25.55
CA PHE A 57 -23.72 -5.06 26.85
C PHE A 57 -23.21 -3.60 26.88
N ASN A 58 -22.32 -3.25 25.95
CA ASN A 58 -21.85 -1.87 25.72
C ASN A 58 -22.69 -1.11 24.67
N GLY A 59 -23.84 -1.66 24.26
CA GLY A 59 -24.73 -1.06 23.27
C GLY A 59 -24.24 -1.14 21.83
N GLN A 60 -23.27 -2.01 21.52
CA GLN A 60 -22.85 -2.21 20.13
C GLN A 60 -23.90 -3.00 19.34
N ALA A 61 -24.17 -2.58 18.12
CA ALA A 61 -25.09 -3.28 17.21
C ALA A 61 -24.37 -4.31 16.32
N THR A 62 -23.05 -4.20 16.18
CA THR A 62 -22.23 -5.07 15.32
C THR A 62 -21.01 -5.62 16.05
N HIS A 63 -20.51 -6.76 15.58
CA HIS A 63 -19.30 -7.39 16.12
C HIS A 63 -18.06 -6.58 15.73
N PRO A 64 -17.19 -6.17 16.67
CA PRO A 64 -15.99 -5.38 16.35
C PRO A 64 -14.78 -6.23 15.91
N TYR A 65 -14.94 -7.55 15.86
CA TYR A 65 -13.90 -8.53 15.52
C TYR A 65 -14.55 -9.79 14.93
N THR A 66 -13.73 -10.67 14.34
CA THR A 66 -14.15 -11.99 13.81
C THR A 66 -13.81 -13.07 14.81
N ALA A 67 -14.69 -14.06 14.98
CA ALA A 67 -14.43 -15.24 15.79
C ALA A 67 -14.38 -16.50 14.91
N ILE A 68 -13.27 -17.25 14.98
CA ILE A 68 -13.02 -18.45 14.17
C ILE A 68 -12.69 -19.62 15.08
N ALA A 69 -13.37 -20.75 14.89
CA ALA A 69 -13.09 -21.97 15.65
C ALA A 69 -11.68 -22.51 15.33
N THR A 70 -10.87 -22.74 16.37
CA THR A 70 -9.50 -23.30 16.21
C THR A 70 -9.46 -24.82 16.32
N THR A 71 -10.48 -25.39 16.94
CA THR A 71 -10.77 -26.82 17.05
C THR A 71 -12.24 -27.07 16.73
N GLU A 72 -12.72 -28.31 16.85
CA GLU A 72 -14.15 -28.52 16.98
C GLU A 72 -14.64 -27.81 18.25
N THR A 73 -15.65 -26.94 18.11
CA THR A 73 -16.11 -26.05 19.17
C THR A 73 -17.61 -26.15 19.32
N LYS A 74 -18.08 -26.49 20.51
CA LYS A 74 -19.49 -26.52 20.86
C LYS A 74 -19.88 -25.22 21.53
N THR A 75 -20.95 -24.60 21.08
CA THR A 75 -21.42 -23.33 21.60
C THR A 75 -22.89 -23.38 21.96
N LEU A 76 -23.28 -22.51 22.89
CA LEU A 76 -24.67 -22.19 23.21
C LEU A 76 -24.93 -20.75 22.79
N GLU A 77 -25.80 -20.57 21.81
CA GLU A 77 -26.21 -19.26 21.31
C GLU A 77 -27.49 -18.81 22.01
N VAL A 78 -27.42 -17.64 22.64
CA VAL A 78 -28.54 -17.04 23.35
C VAL A 78 -28.99 -15.79 22.57
N PRO A 79 -30.25 -15.74 22.09
CA PRO A 79 -30.77 -14.58 21.37
C PRO A 79 -30.72 -13.31 22.22
N LEU A 80 -30.45 -12.17 21.57
CA LEU A 80 -30.34 -10.88 22.27
C LEU A 80 -31.61 -10.51 23.05
N GLU A 81 -32.80 -10.80 22.51
CA GLU A 81 -34.07 -10.47 23.18
C GLU A 81 -34.20 -11.16 24.54
N ALA A 82 -33.85 -12.45 24.60
CA ALA A 82 -33.89 -13.22 25.84
C ALA A 82 -32.85 -12.69 26.86
N LEU A 83 -31.66 -12.35 26.39
CA LEU A 83 -30.59 -11.80 27.21
C LEU A 83 -30.90 -10.41 27.73
N LYS A 84 -31.50 -9.55 26.88
CA LYS A 84 -31.89 -8.19 27.25
C LYS A 84 -32.94 -8.22 28.36
N ALA A 85 -33.96 -9.06 28.23
CA ALA A 85 -34.98 -9.23 29.25
C ALA A 85 -34.37 -9.68 30.60
N GLN A 86 -33.46 -10.65 30.56
CA GLN A 86 -32.76 -11.13 31.77
C GLN A 86 -31.83 -10.08 32.38
N PHE A 87 -31.10 -9.34 31.55
CA PHE A 87 -30.21 -8.29 31.99
C PHE A 87 -30.99 -7.14 32.66
N GLU A 88 -32.10 -6.70 32.05
CA GLU A 88 -32.95 -5.63 32.58
C GLU A 88 -33.64 -6.01 33.89
N ALA A 89 -34.15 -7.25 33.97
CA ALA A 89 -34.75 -7.82 35.18
C ALA A 89 -33.72 -8.12 36.29
N GLY A 90 -32.43 -8.15 35.97
CA GLY A 90 -31.35 -8.40 36.93
C GLY A 90 -31.26 -7.34 38.02
N PRO A 91 -30.81 -7.70 39.24
CA PRO A 91 -30.59 -6.71 40.30
C PRO A 91 -29.57 -5.64 39.89
N GLN A 92 -29.77 -4.41 40.37
CA GLN A 92 -29.00 -3.24 39.95
C GLN A 92 -27.48 -3.41 40.11
N LEU A 93 -27.05 -4.07 41.19
CA LEU A 93 -25.64 -4.34 41.46
C LEU A 93 -24.99 -5.20 40.35
N PHE A 94 -25.70 -6.23 39.85
CA PHE A 94 -25.21 -7.08 38.76
C PHE A 94 -25.11 -6.31 37.45
N LYS A 95 -26.10 -5.47 37.13
CA LYS A 95 -26.06 -4.60 35.94
C LYS A 95 -24.84 -3.69 35.95
N MET A 96 -24.54 -3.07 37.10
CA MET A 96 -23.36 -2.23 37.27
C MET A 96 -22.05 -3.01 37.14
N ALA A 97 -21.97 -4.21 37.72
CA ALA A 97 -20.79 -5.06 37.62
C ALA A 97 -20.51 -5.49 36.17
N ILE A 98 -21.53 -5.97 35.45
CA ILE A 98 -21.40 -6.38 34.04
C ILE A 98 -20.97 -5.19 33.19
N LYS A 99 -21.61 -4.02 33.34
CA LYS A 99 -21.25 -2.83 32.57
C LYS A 99 -19.80 -2.39 32.82
N SER A 100 -19.39 -2.34 34.08
CA SER A 100 -18.00 -2.00 34.46
C SER A 100 -16.96 -2.97 33.86
N LEU A 101 -17.23 -4.28 33.93
CA LEU A 101 -16.34 -5.29 33.33
C LEU A 101 -16.30 -5.19 31.81
N THR A 102 -17.44 -4.97 31.17
CA THR A 102 -17.53 -4.87 29.71
C THR A 102 -16.90 -3.58 29.18
N ASP A 103 -16.99 -2.48 29.94
CA ASP A 103 -16.28 -1.21 29.62
C ASP A 103 -14.77 -1.39 29.71
N ARG A 104 -14.26 -2.04 30.77
CA ARG A 104 -12.83 -2.36 30.90
C ARG A 104 -12.35 -3.28 29.78
N LEU A 105 -13.12 -4.33 29.48
CA LEU A 105 -12.82 -5.25 28.39
C LEU A 105 -12.75 -4.53 27.04
N LYS A 106 -13.67 -3.60 26.76
CA LYS A 106 -13.65 -2.78 25.55
C LYS A 106 -12.36 -1.96 25.44
N ILE A 107 -11.93 -1.33 26.52
CA ILE A 107 -10.68 -0.55 26.57
C ILE A 107 -9.49 -1.47 26.29
N SER A 108 -9.36 -2.58 27.02
CA SER A 108 -8.27 -3.54 26.83
C SER A 108 -8.25 -4.15 25.42
N LEU A 109 -9.40 -4.43 24.83
CA LEU A 109 -9.50 -4.90 23.45
C LEU A 109 -9.05 -3.85 22.44
N MET A 110 -9.40 -2.58 22.64
CA MET A 110 -8.93 -1.48 21.80
C MET A 110 -7.41 -1.30 21.89
N GLU A 111 -6.85 -1.38 23.10
CA GLU A 111 -5.40 -1.33 23.33
C GLU A 111 -4.68 -2.52 22.68
N MET A 112 -5.20 -3.74 22.85
CA MET A 112 -4.66 -4.94 22.18
C MET A 112 -4.72 -4.80 20.66
N LYS A 113 -5.84 -4.29 20.12
CA LYS A 113 -5.97 -3.99 18.69
C LYS A 113 -4.91 -3.00 18.24
N SER A 114 -4.70 -1.89 18.96
CA SER A 114 -3.66 -0.92 18.63
C SER A 114 -2.26 -1.57 18.66
N SER A 115 -1.93 -2.27 19.74
CA SER A 115 -0.62 -2.90 19.93
C SER A 115 -0.33 -3.98 18.87
N ARG A 116 -1.35 -4.75 18.45
CA ARG A 116 -1.21 -5.73 17.37
C ARG A 116 -1.02 -5.06 16.01
N LEU A 117 -1.76 -3.98 15.74
CA LEU A 117 -1.61 -3.19 14.50
C LEU A 117 -0.28 -2.44 14.43
N GLU A 118 0.25 -1.99 15.57
CA GLU A 118 1.59 -1.41 15.72
C GLU A 118 2.69 -2.40 15.34
N LYS A 119 2.53 -3.66 15.71
CA LYS A 119 3.52 -4.72 15.47
C LYS A 119 3.39 -5.39 14.10
N ASP A 120 2.28 -5.19 13.41
CA ASP A 120 2.02 -5.78 12.10
C ASP A 120 2.92 -5.15 11.03
N SER A 121 4.02 -5.83 10.70
CA SER A 121 4.90 -5.49 9.57
C SER A 121 4.36 -6.00 8.24
N SER A 122 3.05 -6.17 8.13
CA SER A 122 2.47 -6.73 6.92
C SER A 122 2.91 -5.93 5.70
N PRO A 123 3.34 -6.63 4.63
CA PRO A 123 3.55 -6.04 3.30
C PRO A 123 2.38 -5.13 2.93
N CYS A 124 2.61 -4.15 2.06
CA CYS A 124 1.56 -3.35 1.43
C CYS A 124 1.02 -4.11 0.21
N PRO A 125 -0.09 -4.86 0.34
CA PRO A 125 -0.62 -5.64 -0.76
C PRO A 125 -1.30 -4.71 -1.76
N GLU A 126 -1.42 -5.15 -3.02
CA GLU A 126 -1.88 -4.31 -4.13
C GLU A 126 -3.24 -3.64 -3.88
N ASP A 127 -4.16 -4.29 -3.15
CA ASP A 127 -5.49 -3.76 -2.82
C ASP A 127 -5.46 -2.64 -1.76
N LEU A 128 -4.37 -2.51 -1.02
CA LEU A 128 -4.22 -1.50 0.04
C LEU A 128 -3.35 -0.30 -0.38
N VAL A 129 -2.62 -0.37 -1.50
CA VAL A 129 -1.70 0.70 -1.92
C VAL A 129 -2.40 2.05 -1.97
N ALA A 130 -3.52 2.18 -2.69
CA ALA A 130 -4.26 3.44 -2.77
C ALA A 130 -4.75 3.90 -1.39
N LYS A 131 -5.23 2.97 -0.56
CA LYS A 131 -5.74 3.27 0.78
C LYS A 131 -4.66 3.86 1.69
N VAL A 132 -3.45 3.30 1.69
CA VAL A 132 -2.37 3.75 2.56
C VAL A 132 -1.96 5.18 2.23
N PHE A 133 -1.68 5.45 0.95
CA PHE A 133 -1.26 6.78 0.51
C PHE A 133 -2.41 7.80 0.57
N GLY A 134 -3.64 7.38 0.29
CA GLY A 134 -4.84 8.19 0.50
C GLY A 134 -5.04 8.55 1.97
N SER A 135 -4.77 7.62 2.90
CA SER A 135 -4.84 7.89 4.34
C SER A 135 -3.83 8.95 4.77
N ILE A 136 -2.59 8.90 4.25
CA ILE A 136 -1.57 9.93 4.49
C ILE A 136 -2.07 11.28 3.96
N PHE A 137 -2.49 11.33 2.69
CA PHE A 137 -2.96 12.55 2.06
C PHE A 137 -4.13 13.20 2.80
N HIS A 138 -5.21 12.45 3.03
CA HIS A 138 -6.40 12.97 3.70
C HIS A 138 -6.09 13.40 5.13
N THR A 139 -5.26 12.66 5.85
CA THR A 139 -4.88 13.03 7.21
C THR A 139 -4.11 14.34 7.24
N ILE A 140 -3.12 14.54 6.36
CA ILE A 140 -2.37 15.80 6.28
C ILE A 140 -3.28 16.95 5.83
N LYS A 141 -4.15 16.71 4.84
CA LYS A 141 -5.09 17.73 4.34
C LYS A 141 -6.07 18.20 5.41
N HIS A 142 -6.52 17.32 6.31
CA HIS A 142 -7.51 17.63 7.34
C HIS A 142 -6.92 18.04 8.70
N LYS A 143 -5.74 17.53 9.06
CA LYS A 143 -5.13 17.72 10.39
C LYS A 143 -3.75 18.35 10.37
N GLY A 144 -3.14 18.51 9.20
CA GLY A 144 -1.88 19.22 9.03
C GLY A 144 -2.06 20.74 9.06
N SER A 145 -0.94 21.43 9.25
CA SER A 145 -0.82 22.89 9.19
C SER A 145 0.16 23.30 8.10
N LYS A 146 -0.06 24.48 7.52
CA LYS A 146 0.88 25.05 6.54
C LYS A 146 2.00 25.80 7.27
N ARG A 147 3.25 25.48 6.93
CA ARG A 147 4.44 26.16 7.43
C ARG A 147 4.68 27.49 6.71
N LYS A 148 5.60 28.28 7.28
CA LYS A 148 6.03 29.58 6.72
C LYS A 148 6.72 29.45 5.35
N ASP A 149 7.41 28.35 5.12
CA ASP A 149 8.06 28.00 3.85
C ASP A 149 7.07 27.50 2.78
N GLY A 150 5.79 27.36 3.12
CA GLY A 150 4.74 26.90 2.23
C GLY A 150 4.50 25.39 2.27
N TYR A 151 5.33 24.62 2.98
CA TYR A 151 5.17 23.17 3.12
C TYR A 151 4.04 22.80 4.08
N MET A 152 3.56 21.57 3.97
CA MET A 152 2.58 21.02 4.90
C MET A 152 3.29 20.24 6.00
N GLU A 153 2.94 20.48 7.25
CA GLU A 153 3.44 19.70 8.39
C GLU A 153 2.30 19.04 9.15
N ILE A 154 2.59 17.91 9.78
CA ILE A 154 1.70 17.28 10.74
C ILE A 154 2.52 16.67 11.87
N ASP A 155 1.98 16.73 13.09
CA ASP A 155 2.52 15.98 14.23
C ASP A 155 2.48 14.46 13.94
N TRP A 156 3.58 13.77 14.26
CA TRP A 156 3.75 12.36 13.92
C TRP A 156 2.78 11.45 14.66
N LEU A 157 2.51 11.74 15.93
CA LEU A 157 1.54 10.99 16.72
C LEU A 157 0.12 11.22 16.18
N MET A 158 -0.20 12.45 15.78
CA MET A 158 -1.49 12.78 15.20
C MET A 158 -1.72 12.08 13.86
N LEU A 159 -0.72 12.07 12.98
CA LEU A 159 -0.79 11.36 11.70
C LEU A 159 -1.09 9.87 11.93
N ARG A 160 -0.37 9.22 12.86
CA ARG A 160 -0.58 7.81 13.21
C ARG A 160 -1.97 7.56 13.77
N GLN A 161 -2.35 8.27 14.83
CA GLN A 161 -3.62 8.06 15.53
C GLN A 161 -4.83 8.33 14.64
N TYR A 162 -4.81 9.42 13.87
CA TYR A 162 -5.92 9.75 12.97
C TYR A 162 -6.03 8.72 11.83
N SER A 163 -4.90 8.33 11.23
CA SER A 163 -4.89 7.31 10.17
C SER A 163 -5.44 5.97 10.63
N GLN A 164 -5.07 5.53 11.83
CA GLN A 164 -5.57 4.29 12.41
C GLN A 164 -7.05 4.38 12.81
N ARG A 165 -7.49 5.47 13.45
CA ARG A 165 -8.88 5.58 13.93
C ARG A 165 -9.89 5.72 12.78
N ILE A 166 -9.55 6.51 11.76
CA ILE A 166 -10.47 6.83 10.67
C ILE A 166 -10.37 5.80 9.54
N PHE A 167 -9.14 5.43 9.15
CA PHE A 167 -8.94 4.54 8.00
C PHE A 167 -8.60 3.11 8.41
N SER A 168 -8.49 2.80 9.70
CA SER A 168 -8.06 1.47 10.19
C SER A 168 -6.71 1.04 9.59
N GLU A 169 -5.80 2.00 9.43
CA GLU A 169 -4.46 1.77 8.88
C GLU A 169 -3.46 1.36 9.97
N SER A 170 -2.49 0.51 9.62
CA SER A 170 -1.41 0.12 10.54
C SER A 170 -0.38 1.25 10.66
N PHE A 171 0.10 1.52 11.88
CA PHE A 171 1.18 2.51 12.08
C PHE A 171 2.44 2.12 11.32
N LYS A 172 2.79 0.83 11.31
CA LYS A 172 3.99 0.36 10.65
C LYS A 172 3.87 0.52 9.14
N ARG A 173 2.71 0.18 8.57
CA ARG A 173 2.44 0.39 7.13
C ARG A 173 2.46 1.87 6.75
N LEU A 174 1.84 2.71 7.57
CA LEU A 174 1.85 4.17 7.40
C LEU A 174 3.29 4.71 7.43
N GLU A 175 4.09 4.27 8.40
CA GLU A 175 5.49 4.66 8.53
C GLU A 175 6.33 4.24 7.33
N GLN A 176 6.20 3.00 6.86
CA GLN A 176 6.92 2.56 5.66
C GLN A 176 6.49 3.35 4.41
N ALA A 177 5.20 3.67 4.25
CA ALA A 177 4.76 4.52 3.14
C ALA A 177 5.29 5.95 3.26
N CYS A 178 5.35 6.53 4.45
CA CYS A 178 6.02 7.80 4.69
C CYS A 178 7.53 7.72 4.39
N ASN A 179 8.20 6.63 4.75
CA ASN A 179 9.62 6.39 4.43
C ASN A 179 9.86 6.38 2.92
N ILE A 180 8.94 5.84 2.11
CA ILE A 180 9.01 5.92 0.64
C ILE A 180 8.97 7.39 0.20
N LEU A 181 8.06 8.20 0.75
CA LEU A 181 7.96 9.62 0.41
C LEU A 181 9.23 10.40 0.81
N VAL A 182 9.83 10.08 1.96
CA VAL A 182 11.12 10.67 2.39
C VAL A 182 12.25 10.26 1.46
N LYS A 183 12.35 8.97 1.14
CA LYS A 183 13.36 8.43 0.23
C LYS A 183 13.27 9.05 -1.17
N LEU A 184 12.05 9.27 -1.66
CA LEU A 184 11.79 9.94 -2.94
C LEU A 184 11.88 11.48 -2.86
N LYS A 185 12.32 12.03 -1.73
CA LYS A 185 12.52 13.47 -1.48
C LYS A 185 11.25 14.31 -1.66
N LEU A 186 10.09 13.73 -1.37
CA LEU A 186 8.80 14.44 -1.34
C LEU A 186 8.41 14.92 0.06
N ALA A 187 9.08 14.35 1.07
CA ALA A 187 8.83 14.65 2.45
C ALA A 187 10.14 14.57 3.26
N ASN A 188 10.08 15.03 4.50
CA ASN A 188 11.12 14.83 5.48
C ASN A 188 10.55 14.67 6.89
N TYR A 189 11.34 14.09 7.78
CA TYR A 189 11.04 14.04 9.20
C TYR A 189 11.70 15.18 9.95
N GLU A 190 10.98 15.76 10.89
CA GLU A 190 11.57 16.55 11.96
C GLU A 190 11.73 15.65 13.17
N VAL A 191 12.97 15.46 13.60
CA VAL A 191 13.35 14.58 14.71
C VAL A 191 13.70 15.46 15.91
N GLY A 192 13.29 15.05 17.10
CA GLY A 192 13.57 15.77 18.33
C GLY A 192 13.20 14.95 19.56
N LYS A 193 13.39 15.56 20.74
CA LYS A 193 12.99 14.97 22.02
C LYS A 193 11.49 14.99 22.19
N ALA A 194 10.94 13.94 22.77
CA ALA A 194 9.53 13.89 23.13
C ALA A 194 9.24 14.92 24.25
N PRO A 195 8.15 15.71 24.17
CA PRO A 195 7.84 16.73 25.18
C PRO A 195 7.66 16.18 26.60
N ASP A 196 7.22 14.93 26.70
CA ASP A 196 6.97 14.18 27.92
C ASP A 196 8.18 13.35 28.38
N ASN A 197 9.22 13.22 27.55
CA ASN A 197 10.48 12.58 27.90
C ASN A 197 11.69 13.33 27.31
N PRO A 198 12.08 14.48 27.90
CA PRO A 198 13.16 15.33 27.39
C PRO A 198 14.53 14.64 27.37
N ASP A 199 14.75 13.67 28.27
CA ASP A 199 15.99 12.91 28.41
C ASP A 199 16.00 11.62 27.55
N GLY A 200 14.89 11.33 26.86
CA GLY A 200 14.72 10.15 26.01
C GLY A 200 15.53 10.21 24.71
N PRO A 201 15.55 9.13 23.92
CA PRO A 201 16.14 9.15 22.58
C PRO A 201 15.37 10.11 21.66
N ASP A 202 16.03 10.50 20.57
CA ASP A 202 15.42 11.32 19.53
C ASP A 202 14.37 10.50 18.77
N GLU A 203 13.16 11.05 18.65
CA GLU A 203 12.03 10.42 17.98
C GLU A 203 11.46 11.34 16.89
N ILE A 204 10.76 10.76 15.91
CA ILE A 204 10.07 11.53 14.87
C ILE A 204 8.96 12.35 15.53
N GLN A 205 9.09 13.67 15.46
CA GLN A 205 8.11 14.62 16.00
C GLN A 205 7.11 15.05 14.93
N LYS A 206 7.58 15.35 13.72
CA LYS A 206 6.72 15.82 12.63
C LYS A 206 7.06 15.16 11.30
N PHE A 207 6.04 15.06 10.46
CA PHE A 207 6.18 14.71 9.05
C PHE A 207 5.89 15.94 8.20
N ILE A 208 6.83 16.32 7.34
CA ILE A 208 6.80 17.51 6.52
C ILE A 208 6.69 17.07 5.07
N VAL A 209 5.66 17.50 4.36
CA VAL A 209 5.45 17.22 2.95
C VAL A 209 5.63 18.50 2.14
N TYR A 210 6.49 18.42 1.11
CA TYR A 210 6.82 19.58 0.29
C TYR A 210 5.70 19.96 -0.68
N ASP A 211 5.01 18.95 -1.22
CA ASP A 211 3.85 19.11 -2.08
C ASP A 211 2.91 17.91 -1.90
N LEU A 212 1.61 18.19 -1.71
CA LEU A 212 0.59 17.16 -1.57
C LEU A 212 0.14 16.60 -2.92
N LEU A 213 0.28 17.36 -4.00
CA LEU A 213 -0.25 16.99 -5.32
C LEU A 213 0.33 15.68 -5.87
N PRO A 214 1.65 15.38 -5.73
CA PRO A 214 2.20 14.09 -6.14
C PRO A 214 1.58 12.91 -5.38
N ILE A 215 1.29 13.08 -4.09
CA ILE A 215 0.68 12.02 -3.25
C ILE A 215 -0.76 11.78 -3.71
N GLU A 216 -1.53 12.86 -3.93
CA GLU A 216 -2.91 12.80 -4.45
C GLU A 216 -2.94 12.10 -5.82
N SER A 217 -2.12 12.58 -6.74
CA SER A 217 -2.03 12.05 -8.09
C SER A 217 -1.68 10.56 -8.10
N PHE A 218 -0.79 10.11 -7.21
CA PHE A 218 -0.39 8.71 -7.13
C PHE A 218 -1.52 7.79 -6.70
N PHE A 219 -2.18 8.06 -5.56
CA PHE A 219 -3.19 7.12 -5.06
C PHE A 219 -4.44 7.13 -5.94
N GLU A 220 -4.81 8.27 -6.53
CA GLU A 220 -5.92 8.37 -7.48
C GLU A 220 -5.61 7.61 -8.78
N PHE A 221 -4.41 7.80 -9.33
CA PHE A 221 -3.94 7.08 -10.52
C PHE A 221 -3.93 5.57 -10.27
N TYR A 222 -3.35 5.14 -9.15
CA TYR A 222 -3.29 3.74 -8.77
C TYR A 222 -4.70 3.15 -8.62
N GLN A 223 -5.57 3.81 -7.85
CA GLN A 223 -6.94 3.34 -7.63
C GLN A 223 -7.71 3.20 -8.95
N TYR A 224 -7.59 4.19 -9.83
CA TYR A 224 -8.24 4.17 -11.14
C TYR A 224 -7.81 2.96 -11.97
N TYR A 225 -6.50 2.75 -12.14
CA TYR A 225 -5.98 1.67 -12.99
C TYR A 225 -6.07 0.29 -12.35
N TYR A 226 -6.10 0.19 -11.02
CA TYR A 226 -6.26 -1.07 -10.31
C TYR A 226 -7.66 -1.66 -10.52
N PHE A 227 -8.70 -0.82 -10.51
CA PHE A 227 -10.08 -1.27 -10.74
C PHE A 227 -10.50 -1.25 -12.22
N LYS A 228 -9.71 -0.64 -13.11
CA LYS A 228 -10.01 -0.59 -14.54
C LYS A 228 -9.56 -1.88 -15.25
N TYR A 229 -10.54 -2.71 -15.61
CA TYR A 229 -10.31 -3.97 -16.30
C TYR A 229 -9.45 -3.82 -17.56
N GLY A 230 -8.45 -4.69 -17.72
CA GLY A 230 -7.56 -4.73 -18.88
C GLY A 230 -6.47 -3.65 -18.93
N LYS A 231 -6.27 -2.88 -17.84
CA LYS A 231 -5.23 -1.83 -17.76
C LYS A 231 -4.20 -2.03 -16.65
N ASN A 232 -4.21 -3.19 -15.98
CA ASN A 232 -3.29 -3.52 -14.88
C ASN A 232 -1.81 -3.46 -15.28
N GLU A 233 -1.49 -3.63 -16.57
CA GLU A 233 -0.11 -3.61 -17.05
C GLU A 233 0.58 -2.25 -16.82
N ILE A 234 -0.20 -1.16 -16.75
CA ILE A 234 0.26 0.19 -16.43
C ILE A 234 0.81 0.25 -14.99
N LEU A 235 0.26 -0.56 -14.08
CA LEU A 235 0.69 -0.61 -12.67
C LEU A 235 1.81 -1.61 -12.41
N LYS A 236 2.37 -2.23 -13.45
CA LYS A 236 3.53 -3.10 -13.31
C LYS A 236 4.79 -2.35 -13.74
N PRO A 237 5.59 -1.83 -12.80
CA PRO A 237 6.83 -1.16 -13.15
C PRO A 237 7.76 -2.11 -13.89
N ASP A 238 8.50 -1.56 -14.84
CA ASP A 238 9.42 -2.30 -15.69
C ASP A 238 10.70 -1.48 -15.85
N ASP A 239 11.83 -2.04 -15.47
CA ASP A 239 13.12 -1.34 -15.44
C ASP A 239 13.54 -0.79 -16.80
N PHE A 240 13.19 -1.52 -17.86
CA PHE A 240 13.43 -1.09 -19.23
C PHE A 240 12.56 0.13 -19.57
N THR A 241 11.26 0.03 -19.41
CA THR A 241 10.33 1.13 -19.72
C THR A 241 10.59 2.37 -18.86
N ILE A 242 10.90 2.21 -17.57
CA ILE A 242 11.30 3.31 -16.67
C ILE A 242 12.51 4.05 -17.23
N SER A 243 13.55 3.32 -17.68
CA SER A 243 14.77 3.94 -18.20
C SER A 243 14.52 4.75 -19.47
N ILE A 244 13.64 4.27 -20.35
CA ILE A 244 13.25 4.99 -21.57
C ILE A 244 12.45 6.24 -21.22
N VAL A 245 11.43 6.14 -20.37
CA VAL A 245 10.61 7.30 -19.99
C VAL A 245 11.44 8.37 -19.26
N ASP A 246 12.37 7.97 -18.40
CA ASP A 246 13.32 8.90 -17.77
C ASP A 246 14.19 9.61 -18.81
N ALA A 247 14.72 8.88 -19.81
CA ALA A 247 15.48 9.48 -20.91
C ALA A 247 14.63 10.42 -21.78
N LEU A 248 13.38 10.06 -22.11
CA LEU A 248 12.44 10.93 -22.83
C LEU A 248 12.23 12.25 -22.08
N LEU A 249 11.98 12.18 -20.78
CA LEU A 249 11.77 13.36 -19.93
C LEU A 249 13.02 14.22 -19.77
N LYS A 250 14.21 13.61 -19.68
CA LYS A 250 15.49 14.33 -19.69
C LYS A 250 15.73 15.06 -21.00
N PHE A 251 15.48 14.40 -22.14
CA PHE A 251 15.64 15.02 -23.45
C PHE A 251 14.64 16.17 -23.69
N ALA A 252 13.43 16.03 -23.15
CA ALA A 252 12.41 17.08 -23.18
C ALA A 252 12.70 18.26 -22.23
N ALA A 253 13.64 18.13 -21.30
CA ALA A 253 13.93 19.18 -20.33
C ALA A 253 14.46 20.44 -21.04
N GLY A 254 13.78 21.57 -20.83
CA GLY A 254 14.15 22.86 -21.44
C GLY A 254 13.72 23.05 -22.90
N LYS A 255 12.96 22.10 -23.47
CA LYS A 255 12.36 22.24 -24.81
C LYS A 255 11.03 22.99 -24.75
N GLU A 256 10.61 23.58 -25.86
CA GLU A 256 9.33 24.29 -25.95
C GLU A 256 8.15 23.34 -25.77
N ILE A 257 7.18 23.78 -24.97
CA ILE A 257 5.97 23.04 -24.63
C ILE A 257 4.79 23.81 -25.19
N ASP A 258 3.86 23.11 -25.84
CA ASP A 258 2.66 23.73 -26.36
C ASP A 258 1.64 24.06 -25.25
N ARG A 259 0.52 24.69 -25.63
CA ARG A 259 -0.56 25.06 -24.70
C ARG A 259 -1.23 23.87 -23.99
N PHE A 260 -1.03 22.65 -24.47
CA PHE A 260 -1.59 21.42 -23.92
C PHE A 260 -0.57 20.63 -23.09
N GLY A 261 0.65 21.14 -22.89
CA GLY A 261 1.69 20.42 -22.16
C GLY A 261 2.44 19.38 -23.01
N ILE A 262 2.25 19.41 -24.33
CA ILE A 262 2.85 18.48 -25.28
C ILE A 262 4.18 19.07 -25.76
N VAL A 263 5.22 18.23 -25.77
CA VAL A 263 6.51 18.54 -26.38
C VAL A 263 6.59 17.86 -27.74
N SER A 264 7.19 18.53 -28.73
CA SER A 264 7.41 17.97 -30.07
C SER A 264 8.92 17.92 -30.34
N LEU A 265 9.47 16.71 -30.34
CA LEU A 265 10.92 16.46 -30.37
C LEU A 265 11.35 15.86 -31.71
N ASP A 266 12.52 16.23 -32.21
CA ASP A 266 13.12 15.56 -33.38
C ASP A 266 13.37 14.08 -33.04
N PHE A 267 12.84 13.19 -33.88
CA PHE A 267 12.92 11.76 -33.61
C PHE A 267 14.35 11.23 -33.75
N THR A 268 15.12 11.74 -34.71
CA THR A 268 16.49 11.27 -34.96
C THR A 268 17.42 11.68 -33.82
N GLU A 269 17.36 12.94 -33.39
CA GLU A 269 18.13 13.43 -32.23
C GLU A 269 17.78 12.66 -30.96
N LEU A 270 16.49 12.33 -30.77
CA LEU A 270 16.04 11.55 -29.63
C LEU A 270 16.58 10.12 -29.66
N LEU A 271 16.59 9.45 -30.82
CA LEU A 271 17.15 8.10 -30.96
C LEU A 271 18.63 8.07 -30.56
N ASP A 272 19.41 9.06 -31.01
CA ASP A 272 20.81 9.19 -30.68
C ASP A 272 21.02 9.49 -29.19
N PHE A 273 20.20 10.36 -28.60
CA PHE A 273 20.24 10.65 -27.17
C PHE A 273 19.96 9.40 -26.33
N VAL A 274 18.89 8.65 -26.63
CA VAL A 274 18.52 7.45 -25.87
C VAL A 274 19.58 6.35 -26.01
N LYS A 275 20.18 6.21 -27.21
CA LYS A 275 21.29 5.29 -27.43
C LYS A 275 22.51 5.65 -26.59
N ASN A 276 22.82 6.94 -26.45
CA ASN A 276 23.98 7.40 -25.68
C ASN A 276 23.73 7.34 -24.15
N GLU A 277 22.54 7.72 -23.70
CA GLU A 277 22.19 7.82 -22.28
C GLU A 277 21.86 6.45 -21.66
N VAL A 278 21.14 5.59 -22.41
CA VAL A 278 20.62 4.31 -21.90
C VAL A 278 21.27 3.10 -22.58
N GLY A 279 22.00 3.28 -23.69
CA GLY A 279 22.62 2.18 -24.42
C GLY A 279 21.66 1.38 -25.29
N ILE A 280 20.43 1.87 -25.50
CA ILE A 280 19.36 1.14 -26.20
C ILE A 280 19.07 1.81 -27.54
N GLN A 281 19.05 1.03 -28.62
CA GLN A 281 18.56 1.47 -29.92
C GLN A 281 17.05 1.27 -29.99
N LEU A 282 16.27 2.36 -29.98
CA LEU A 282 14.81 2.27 -30.01
C LEU A 282 14.30 1.73 -31.35
N ASN A 283 13.28 0.87 -31.28
CA ASN A 283 12.59 0.28 -32.42
C ASN A 283 11.06 0.34 -32.20
N ASN A 284 10.27 -0.10 -33.18
CA ASN A 284 8.80 -0.07 -33.09
C ASN A 284 8.24 -0.87 -31.91
N ASP A 285 8.85 -2.02 -31.57
CA ASP A 285 8.38 -2.86 -30.46
C ASP A 285 8.52 -2.15 -29.11
N HIS A 286 9.58 -1.34 -28.93
CA HIS A 286 9.76 -0.54 -27.73
C HIS A 286 8.65 0.53 -27.59
N PHE A 287 8.21 1.15 -28.69
CA PHE A 287 7.08 2.08 -28.67
C PHE A 287 5.75 1.37 -28.39
N SER A 288 5.54 0.18 -28.97
CA SER A 288 4.36 -0.64 -28.65
C SER A 288 4.32 -1.04 -27.17
N ARG A 289 5.48 -1.36 -26.57
CA ARG A 289 5.59 -1.65 -25.12
C ARG A 289 5.29 -0.41 -24.27
N LEU A 290 5.79 0.77 -24.65
CA LEU A 290 5.45 2.05 -24.00
C LEU A 290 3.95 2.32 -24.03
N GLU A 291 3.28 2.13 -25.17
CA GLU A 291 1.84 2.32 -25.32
C GLU A 291 1.04 1.33 -24.45
N GLN A 292 1.45 0.06 -24.37
CA GLN A 292 0.84 -0.93 -23.47
C GLN A 292 0.95 -0.52 -22.00
N LYS A 293 2.06 0.14 -21.64
CA LYS A 293 2.33 0.72 -20.32
C LYS A 293 1.66 2.07 -20.09
N GLY A 294 0.84 2.54 -21.04
CA GLY A 294 0.09 3.79 -20.93
C GLY A 294 0.90 5.04 -21.30
N CYS A 295 2.15 4.90 -21.74
CA CYS A 295 2.96 6.00 -22.24
C CYS A 295 2.57 6.30 -23.69
N MET A 296 1.61 7.20 -23.86
CA MET A 296 1.12 7.59 -25.17
C MET A 296 2.15 8.49 -25.86
N THR A 297 2.64 8.06 -27.01
CA THR A 297 3.53 8.86 -27.87
C THR A 297 2.97 8.89 -29.28
N LYS A 298 3.08 10.03 -29.96
CA LYS A 298 2.59 10.19 -31.34
C LYS A 298 3.74 10.57 -32.25
N ARG A 299 3.93 9.81 -33.32
CA ARG A 299 4.87 10.15 -34.38
C ARG A 299 4.16 10.95 -35.46
N ARG A 300 4.71 12.10 -35.85
CA ARG A 300 4.17 12.96 -36.91
C ARG A 300 5.30 13.49 -37.77
N THR A 301 5.13 13.42 -39.09
CA THR A 301 6.04 14.08 -40.04
C THR A 301 5.61 15.54 -40.20
N ILE A 302 6.53 16.47 -39.91
CA ILE A 302 6.32 17.92 -40.06
C ILE A 302 7.51 18.47 -40.84
N ALA A 303 7.26 19.05 -42.02
CA ALA A 303 8.29 19.62 -42.89
C ALA A 303 9.48 18.67 -43.14
N ASP A 304 9.17 17.44 -43.58
CA ASP A 304 10.12 16.34 -43.86
C ASP A 304 10.95 15.83 -42.67
N VAL A 305 10.65 16.30 -41.46
CA VAL A 305 11.24 15.81 -40.21
C VAL A 305 10.21 14.99 -39.43
N VAL A 306 10.60 13.79 -39.00
CA VAL A 306 9.77 12.98 -38.10
C VAL A 306 9.93 13.49 -36.68
N LYS A 307 8.82 13.87 -36.05
CA LYS A 307 8.78 14.31 -34.66
C LYS A 307 8.02 13.33 -33.77
N LEU A 308 8.47 13.20 -32.52
CA LEU A 308 7.77 12.49 -31.45
C LEU A 308 7.09 13.50 -30.53
N GLU A 309 5.78 13.35 -30.36
CA GLU A 309 4.93 14.18 -29.51
C GLU A 309 4.46 13.36 -28.29
N PHE A 310 4.57 13.94 -27.09
CA PHE A 310 4.00 13.37 -25.86
C PHE A 310 3.71 14.45 -24.80
N GLU A 311 2.78 14.17 -23.88
CA GLU A 311 2.47 15.07 -22.77
C GLU A 311 3.46 14.88 -21.61
N ILE A 312 4.15 15.96 -21.21
CA ILE A 312 5.19 15.88 -20.17
C ILE A 312 4.59 15.50 -18.80
N LYS A 313 3.42 16.04 -18.46
CA LYS A 313 2.79 15.83 -17.16
C LYS A 313 2.36 14.37 -16.98
N GLU A 314 1.80 13.78 -18.03
CA GLU A 314 1.39 12.37 -18.03
C GLU A 314 2.59 11.44 -17.81
N LEU A 315 3.66 11.59 -18.60
CA LEU A 315 4.86 10.76 -18.44
C LEU A 315 5.54 10.94 -17.08
N LYS A 316 5.57 12.18 -16.55
CA LYS A 316 6.08 12.44 -15.19
C LYS A 316 5.27 11.70 -14.13
N ASN A 317 3.93 11.70 -14.25
CA ASN A 317 3.06 11.01 -13.30
C ASN A 317 3.22 9.49 -13.37
N ILE A 318 3.31 8.92 -14.58
CA ILE A 318 3.56 7.49 -14.79
C ILE A 318 4.92 7.08 -14.21
N LEU A 319 5.98 7.82 -14.56
CA LEU A 319 7.33 7.55 -14.05
C LEU A 319 7.39 7.64 -12.53
N PHE A 320 6.76 8.66 -11.95
CA PHE A 320 6.67 8.80 -10.51
C PHE A 320 5.94 7.61 -9.86
N THR A 321 4.80 7.22 -10.41
CA THR A 321 4.03 6.05 -9.96
C THR A 321 4.88 4.80 -9.98
N TRP A 322 5.61 4.53 -11.05
CA TRP A 322 6.51 3.37 -11.11
C TRP A 322 7.64 3.42 -10.10
N LYS A 323 8.22 4.59 -9.83
CA LYS A 323 9.24 4.75 -8.77
C LYS A 323 8.67 4.40 -7.40
N VAL A 324 7.45 4.85 -7.08
CA VAL A 324 6.76 4.47 -5.83
C VAL A 324 6.49 2.97 -5.78
N LEU A 325 5.98 2.38 -6.87
CA LEU A 325 5.65 0.95 -6.93
C LEU A 325 6.88 0.05 -6.77
N LYS A 326 8.03 0.39 -7.38
CA LYS A 326 9.28 -0.35 -7.14
C LYS A 326 9.71 -0.33 -5.68
N GLU A 327 9.52 0.80 -4.99
CA GLU A 327 9.83 0.89 -3.57
C GLU A 327 8.85 0.08 -2.71
N ILE A 328 7.58 -0.02 -3.13
CA ILE A 328 6.60 -0.93 -2.51
C ILE A 328 6.97 -2.40 -2.75
N GLU A 329 7.42 -2.77 -3.94
CA GLU A 329 7.91 -4.14 -4.25
C GLU A 329 9.09 -4.51 -3.34
N LYS A 330 10.12 -3.66 -3.28
CA LYS A 330 11.26 -3.85 -2.38
C LYS A 330 10.83 -3.93 -0.92
N TRP A 331 9.91 -3.07 -0.50
CA TRP A 331 9.36 -3.12 0.86
C TRP A 331 8.66 -4.45 1.12
N ASN A 332 7.84 -4.94 0.19
CA ASN A 332 7.13 -6.20 0.32
C ASN A 332 8.09 -7.40 0.39
N GLU A 333 9.22 -7.34 -0.34
CA GLU A 333 10.27 -8.36 -0.30
C GLU A 333 11.08 -8.33 1.00
N ARG A 334 11.47 -7.13 1.46
CA ARG A 334 12.39 -6.96 2.60
C ARG A 334 11.68 -6.84 3.95
N GLY A 335 10.38 -6.53 3.94
CA GLY A 335 9.57 -6.24 5.13
C GLY A 335 9.68 -4.81 5.67
N SER A 336 10.60 -4.00 5.14
CA SER A 336 10.75 -2.58 5.49
C SER A 336 11.39 -1.76 4.35
N VAL A 337 11.22 -0.44 4.41
CA VAL A 337 11.80 0.55 3.52
C VAL A 337 13.09 1.07 4.13
N ASP A 338 14.19 0.92 3.39
CA ASP A 338 15.46 1.55 3.74
C ASP A 338 15.55 2.93 3.06
N ILE A 339 15.50 3.98 3.88
CA ILE A 339 15.58 5.40 3.45
C ILE A 339 16.99 5.73 2.95
N ASN A 340 18.02 5.07 3.48
CA ASN A 340 19.43 5.35 3.20
C ASN A 340 20.02 4.39 2.15
N GLU A 341 19.17 3.61 1.46
CA GLU A 341 19.62 2.75 0.38
C GLU A 341 20.35 3.57 -0.68
N LYS A 342 21.64 3.27 -0.88
CA LYS A 342 22.43 3.90 -1.94
C LYS A 342 21.83 3.47 -3.28
N GLU A 343 21.52 4.43 -4.14
CA GLU A 343 21.14 4.12 -5.53
C GLU A 343 22.23 3.26 -6.16
N GLU A 344 21.88 2.00 -6.48
CA GLU A 344 22.74 1.18 -7.32
C GLU A 344 22.85 1.90 -8.66
N LYS A 345 23.96 2.61 -8.89
CA LYS A 345 24.33 3.05 -10.23
C LYS A 345 24.32 1.78 -11.08
N LYS A 346 23.41 1.70 -12.06
CA LYS A 346 23.41 0.64 -13.08
C LYS A 346 24.72 0.70 -13.84
N ALA A 347 25.74 0.08 -13.29
CA ALA A 347 26.99 -0.23 -13.92
C ALA A 347 27.10 -1.74 -13.89
N LYS A 348 26.63 -2.37 -14.97
CA LYS A 348 27.18 -3.64 -15.43
C LYS A 348 26.85 -3.75 -16.91
N LYS A 349 27.85 -3.42 -17.76
CA LYS A 349 27.99 -4.06 -19.05
C LYS A 349 27.96 -5.57 -18.77
N SER A 350 26.86 -6.24 -19.08
CA SER A 350 26.86 -7.71 -19.07
C SER A 350 27.77 -8.17 -20.21
N GLU A 351 28.58 -9.19 -19.96
CA GLU A 351 29.44 -9.79 -21.00
C GLU A 351 28.62 -10.37 -22.17
N ASN A 352 27.35 -10.71 -21.91
CA ASN A 352 26.41 -11.19 -22.91
C ASN A 352 25.30 -10.16 -23.14
N GLN A 353 25.20 -9.68 -24.38
CA GLN A 353 24.20 -8.71 -24.84
C GLN A 353 23.40 -9.31 -26.00
N CYS A 354 22.12 -8.94 -26.07
CA CYS A 354 21.26 -9.31 -27.17
C CYS A 354 21.83 -8.70 -28.47
N PRO A 355 22.04 -9.48 -29.54
CA PRO A 355 22.62 -8.97 -30.78
C PRO A 355 21.72 -7.96 -31.48
N GLN A 356 20.41 -7.93 -31.18
CA GLN A 356 19.46 -7.03 -31.83
C GLN A 356 19.19 -5.74 -31.03
N CYS A 357 19.22 -5.77 -29.69
CA CYS A 357 18.88 -4.59 -28.88
C CYS A 357 19.92 -4.24 -27.81
N ALA A 358 21.06 -4.93 -27.78
CA ALA A 358 22.14 -4.78 -26.80
C ALA A 358 21.74 -5.01 -25.33
N ALA A 359 20.52 -5.47 -25.07
CA ALA A 359 20.04 -5.74 -23.73
C ALA A 359 20.84 -6.86 -23.05
N PRO A 360 21.07 -6.80 -21.72
CA PRO A 360 21.69 -7.89 -20.98
C PRO A 360 20.92 -9.19 -21.15
N VAL A 361 21.62 -10.27 -21.48
CA VAL A 361 21.00 -11.60 -21.64
C VAL A 361 21.76 -12.63 -20.82
N THR A 362 21.01 -13.54 -20.21
CA THR A 362 21.58 -14.68 -19.49
C THR A 362 21.73 -15.87 -20.44
N LEU A 363 22.78 -16.68 -20.27
CA LEU A 363 23.13 -17.80 -21.19
C LEU A 363 22.03 -18.87 -21.34
N GLN A 364 21.02 -18.87 -20.48
CA GLN A 364 19.92 -19.84 -20.47
C GLN A 364 18.64 -19.33 -21.19
N GLN A 365 18.58 -18.05 -21.57
CA GLN A 365 17.41 -17.48 -22.24
C GLN A 365 17.39 -17.86 -23.73
N LYS A 366 16.27 -18.44 -24.20
CA LYS A 366 16.05 -18.74 -25.63
C LYS A 366 15.66 -17.52 -26.46
N PHE A 367 15.12 -16.49 -25.80
CA PHE A 367 14.70 -15.24 -26.42
C PHE A 367 15.13 -14.07 -25.54
N CYS A 368 15.48 -12.95 -26.14
CA CYS A 368 15.77 -11.72 -25.44
C CYS A 368 14.51 -11.21 -24.73
N ALA A 369 14.60 -11.01 -23.42
CA ALA A 369 13.51 -10.49 -22.62
C ALA A 369 13.09 -9.06 -23.04
N GLU A 370 13.98 -8.31 -23.70
CA GLU A 370 13.71 -6.91 -24.06
C GLU A 370 13.15 -6.71 -25.47
N CYS A 371 13.60 -7.49 -26.47
CA CYS A 371 13.16 -7.33 -27.85
C CYS A 371 12.60 -8.59 -28.51
N GLY A 372 12.47 -9.70 -27.78
CA GLY A 372 11.93 -10.96 -28.30
C GLY A 372 12.84 -11.70 -29.30
N HIS A 373 14.02 -11.16 -29.61
CA HIS A 373 14.97 -11.79 -30.54
C HIS A 373 15.40 -13.17 -30.05
N ALA A 374 15.39 -14.17 -30.93
CA ALA A 374 15.84 -15.51 -30.61
C ALA A 374 17.36 -15.52 -30.32
N LEU A 375 17.73 -15.90 -29.11
CA LEU A 375 19.13 -16.01 -28.71
C LEU A 375 19.58 -17.43 -29.09
N VAL A 376 20.38 -17.52 -30.15
CA VAL A 376 20.80 -18.80 -30.73
C VAL A 376 21.51 -19.63 -29.66
N GLN A 377 20.99 -20.83 -29.36
CA GLN A 377 21.70 -21.81 -28.55
C GLN A 377 22.93 -22.26 -29.32
N ASN A 378 24.13 -21.81 -28.93
CA ASN A 378 25.37 -22.44 -29.36
C ASN A 378 25.36 -23.88 -28.85
N LYS A 379 24.92 -24.82 -29.70
CA LYS A 379 25.27 -26.22 -29.54
C LYS A 379 26.77 -26.31 -29.80
N ALA A 380 27.52 -26.64 -28.75
CA ALA A 380 28.92 -26.95 -28.84
C ALA A 380 29.15 -28.04 -29.89
N SER A 381 30.10 -27.77 -30.78
CA SER A 381 30.76 -28.77 -31.62
C SER A 381 31.53 -29.78 -30.79
#